data_AF-A0A2V6T7E0-F1
#
_entry.id   AF-A0A2V6T7E0-F1
#
_cell.length_a   1.000
_cell.length_b   1.000
_cell.length_c   1.000
_cell.angle_alpha   90.00
_cell.angle_beta   90.00
_cell.angle_gamma   90.00
#
_symmetry.space_group_name_H-M   'P 1'
#
loop_
_entity.id
_entity.type
_entity.pdbx_description
1 polymer ?
#
loop_
_entity_poly.entity_id
_entity_poly.type
_entity_poly.pdbx_seq_one_letter_code
_entity_poly.pdbx_strand_id
1 'polypeptide(L)'
;ETTQMRRYHERWLETSGGRTLLGLSGIPATRFRGVVRFLEEFADGRDADMTERPAELPLPNFIRYCADDLKTLYFEGHLAMKPAAGGEEIARWFWGETGAGRLLRRVRDRLDASEDPRWKAAAFGIAR
;
A
#
# COMPACT_ATOMS: atom_id res chain seq x y z
N GLU A 1 -5.86 -9.44 -8.36
CA GLU A 1 -5.07 -9.55 -7.12
C GLU A 1 -5.70 -8.78 -5.95
N THR A 2 -5.70 -7.45 -5.91
CA THR A 2 -6.18 -6.65 -4.75
C THR A 2 -7.59 -6.98 -4.25
N THR A 3 -8.56 -7.22 -5.15
CA THR A 3 -9.92 -7.62 -4.75
C THR A 3 -9.95 -8.96 -4.00
N GLN A 4 -9.06 -9.89 -4.33
CA GLN A 4 -8.92 -11.15 -3.62
C GLN A 4 -8.26 -10.94 -2.26
N MET A 5 -7.19 -10.15 -2.19
CA MET A 5 -6.54 -9.83 -0.90
C MET A 5 -7.49 -9.12 0.07
N ARG A 6 -8.40 -8.27 -0.42
CA ARG A 6 -9.47 -7.70 0.40
C ARG A 6 -10.33 -8.76 1.07
N ARG A 7 -10.71 -9.83 0.35
CA ARG A 7 -11.51 -10.92 0.95
C ARG A 7 -10.75 -11.69 2.02
N TYR A 8 -9.44 -11.84 1.85
CA TYR A 8 -8.61 -12.46 2.88
C TYR A 8 -8.38 -11.53 4.07
N HIS A 9 -8.26 -10.22 3.84
CA HIS A 9 -8.23 -9.22 4.91
C HIS A 9 -9.53 -9.22 5.73
N GLU A 10 -10.68 -9.38 5.09
CA GLU A 10 -11.97 -9.54 5.79
C GLU A 10 -11.94 -10.75 6.74
N ARG A 11 -11.39 -11.90 6.28
CA ARG A 11 -11.18 -13.08 7.14
C ARG A 11 -10.16 -12.84 8.25
N TRP A 12 -9.10 -12.06 7.97
CA TRP A 12 -8.15 -11.66 9.00
C TRP A 12 -8.88 -10.95 10.14
N LEU A 13 -9.73 -9.97 9.83
CA LEU A 13 -10.51 -9.23 10.85
C LEU A 13 -11.37 -10.17 11.71
N GLU A 14 -12.00 -11.19 11.12
CA GLU A 14 -12.77 -12.19 11.86
C GLU A 14 -11.91 -12.96 12.86
N THR A 15 -10.69 -13.35 12.46
CA THR A 15 -9.77 -14.14 13.29
C THR A 15 -8.92 -13.32 14.26
N SER A 16 -8.74 -12.02 14.00
CA SER A 16 -7.88 -11.13 14.78
C SER A 16 -8.63 -10.35 15.88
N GLY A 17 -9.95 -10.54 15.98
CA GLY A 17 -10.83 -9.75 16.85
C GLY A 17 -11.02 -8.32 16.34
N GLY A 18 -11.03 -8.13 15.02
CA GLY A 18 -11.15 -6.83 14.35
C GLY A 18 -9.88 -5.98 14.35
N ARG A 19 -8.75 -6.49 14.87
CA ARG A 19 -7.48 -5.74 14.90
C ARG A 19 -6.85 -5.70 13.52
N THR A 20 -6.39 -4.52 13.14
CA THR A 20 -5.79 -4.24 11.84
C THR A 20 -4.84 -3.06 11.93
N LEU A 21 -3.75 -3.10 11.16
CA LEU A 21 -2.87 -1.93 10.96
C LEU A 21 -3.33 -1.06 9.77
N LEU A 22 -4.33 -1.51 9.01
CA LEU A 22 -4.90 -0.77 7.88
C LEU A 22 -5.70 0.42 8.40
N GLY A 23 -5.48 1.59 7.80
CA GLY A 23 -6.28 2.80 8.03
C GLY A 23 -5.52 4.11 7.99
N LEU A 24 -4.21 4.11 7.68
CA LEU A 24 -3.39 5.32 7.68
C LEU A 24 -3.85 6.35 6.65
N SER A 25 -4.32 5.90 5.48
CA SER A 25 -4.86 6.77 4.43
C SER A 25 -6.27 7.26 4.71
N GLY A 26 -6.97 6.66 5.68
CA GLY A 26 -8.40 6.87 5.92
C GLY A 26 -9.32 6.25 4.84
N ILE A 27 -8.77 5.60 3.81
CA ILE A 27 -9.55 4.97 2.75
C ILE A 27 -9.99 3.57 3.20
N PRO A 28 -11.28 3.21 3.10
CA PRO A 28 -11.73 1.87 3.45
C PRO A 28 -11.21 0.83 2.44
N ALA A 29 -10.90 -0.39 2.90
CA ALA A 29 -10.40 -1.49 2.06
C ALA A 29 -11.27 -1.80 0.84
N THR A 30 -12.58 -1.52 0.91
CA THR A 30 -13.53 -1.65 -0.21
C THR A 30 -13.20 -0.74 -1.40
N ARG A 31 -12.48 0.36 -1.19
CA ARG A 31 -12.09 1.35 -2.21
C ARG A 31 -10.66 1.21 -2.73
N PHE A 32 -9.92 0.16 -2.33
CA PHE A 32 -8.49 0.03 -2.67
C PHE A 32 -8.19 -0.16 -4.15
N ARG A 33 -9.17 -0.50 -4.98
CA ARG A 33 -9.00 -0.43 -6.44
C ARG A 33 -8.69 1.00 -6.90
N GLY A 34 -9.32 2.00 -6.27
CA GLY A 34 -9.02 3.41 -6.51
C GLY A 34 -7.62 3.79 -6.05
N VAL A 35 -7.17 3.27 -4.91
CA VAL A 35 -5.80 3.48 -4.40
C VAL A 35 -4.76 2.89 -5.35
N VAL A 36 -4.96 1.66 -5.83
CA VAL A 36 -4.07 1.04 -6.82
C VAL A 36 -4.00 1.89 -8.07
N ARG A 37 -5.15 2.31 -8.60
CA ARG A 37 -5.19 3.19 -9.79
C ARG A 37 -4.42 4.48 -9.51
N PHE A 38 -4.71 5.19 -8.43
CA PHE A 38 -4.01 6.42 -8.06
C PHE A 38 -2.48 6.23 -8.04
N LEU A 39 -1.99 5.15 -7.41
CA LEU A 39 -0.57 4.83 -7.36
C LEU A 39 0.02 4.47 -8.74
N GLU A 40 -0.75 3.81 -9.61
CA GLU A 40 -0.36 3.55 -11.01
C GLU A 40 -0.25 4.86 -11.80
N GLU A 41 -1.25 5.74 -11.72
CA GLU A 41 -1.24 7.03 -12.41
C GLU A 41 -0.07 7.90 -11.95
N PHE A 42 0.19 7.92 -10.65
CA PHE A 42 1.37 8.55 -10.07
C PHE A 42 2.64 7.94 -10.67
N ALA A 43 2.83 6.62 -10.55
CA ALA A 43 4.02 5.92 -11.05
C ALA A 43 4.24 6.04 -12.57
N ASP A 44 3.20 6.37 -13.34
CA ASP A 44 3.25 6.60 -14.79
C ASP A 44 3.69 8.02 -15.18
N GLY A 45 3.90 8.93 -14.22
CA GLY A 45 4.28 10.30 -14.57
C GLY A 45 3.19 11.35 -14.36
N ARG A 46 1.95 10.94 -14.10
CA ARG A 46 0.80 11.85 -14.11
C ARG A 46 0.74 12.69 -12.84
N ASP A 47 0.07 13.83 -12.96
CA ASP A 47 -0.30 14.67 -11.81
C ASP A 47 -1.53 14.08 -11.14
N ALA A 48 -1.28 13.00 -10.39
CA ALA A 48 -2.31 12.21 -9.74
C ALA A 48 -2.52 12.68 -8.29
N ASP A 49 -3.78 12.78 -7.88
CA ASP A 49 -4.20 13.06 -6.52
C ASP A 49 -5.53 12.36 -6.23
N MET A 50 -5.92 12.31 -4.96
CA MET A 50 -7.21 11.75 -4.53
C MET A 50 -8.01 12.80 -3.77
N THR A 51 -9.32 12.87 -4.04
CA THR A 51 -10.24 13.75 -3.30
C THR A 51 -10.29 13.42 -1.81
N GLU A 52 -9.96 12.18 -1.44
CA GLU A 52 -9.88 11.70 -0.07
C GLU A 52 -8.65 12.22 0.69
N ARG A 53 -7.63 12.77 0.01
CA ARG A 53 -6.46 13.36 0.66
C ARG A 53 -6.87 14.65 1.38
N PRO A 54 -6.62 14.80 2.70
CA PRO A 54 -6.79 16.07 3.38
C PRO A 54 -5.92 17.16 2.72
N ALA A 55 -6.46 18.35 2.53
CA ALA A 55 -5.81 19.41 1.78
C ALA A 55 -4.45 19.81 2.39
N GLU A 56 -4.38 19.80 3.71
CA GLU A 56 -3.20 20.10 4.53
C GLU A 56 -2.15 18.98 4.55
N LEU A 57 -2.50 17.76 4.13
CA LEU A 57 -1.58 16.63 4.13
C LEU A 57 -0.75 16.62 2.83
N PRO A 58 0.59 16.79 2.88
CA PRO A 58 1.41 16.77 1.68
C PRO A 58 1.24 15.48 0.87
N LEU A 59 1.13 15.60 -0.45
CA LEU A 59 0.94 14.48 -1.37
C LEU A 59 1.95 13.32 -1.16
N PRO A 60 3.26 13.55 -0.99
CA PRO A 60 4.22 12.46 -0.73
C PRO A 60 3.89 11.64 0.52
N ASN A 61 3.39 12.29 1.57
CA ASN A 61 2.99 11.61 2.80
C ASN A 61 1.73 10.78 2.58
N PHE A 62 0.77 11.31 1.83
CA PHE A 62 -0.46 10.58 1.51
C PHE A 62 -0.20 9.36 0.63
N ILE A 63 0.70 9.47 -0.36
CA ILE A 63 1.19 8.34 -1.16
C ILE A 63 1.81 7.28 -0.27
N ARG A 64 2.62 7.68 0.71
CA ARG A 64 3.19 6.75 1.69
C ARG A 64 2.12 6.05 2.51
N TYR A 65 1.10 6.76 3.00
CA TYR A 65 0.00 6.14 3.73
C TYR A 65 -0.78 5.13 2.88
N CYS A 66 -1.06 5.48 1.63
CA CYS A 66 -1.67 4.55 0.67
C CYS A 66 -0.83 3.30 0.44
N ALA A 67 0.50 3.45 0.34
CA ALA A 67 1.42 2.33 0.17
C ALA A 67 1.51 1.46 1.44
N ASP A 68 1.55 2.07 2.63
CA ASP A 68 1.56 1.37 3.91
C ASP A 68 0.27 0.56 4.10
N ASP A 69 -0.88 1.16 3.80
CA ASP A 69 -2.18 0.49 3.82
C ASP A 69 -2.27 -0.64 2.80
N LEU A 70 -1.74 -0.46 1.58
CA LEU A 70 -1.71 -1.51 0.56
C LEU A 70 -0.82 -2.69 1.00
N LYS A 71 0.34 -2.42 1.61
CA LYS A 71 1.19 -3.47 2.22
C LYS A 71 0.40 -4.21 3.30
N THR A 72 -0.24 -3.48 4.21
CA THR A 72 -1.03 -4.11 5.29
C THR A 72 -2.14 -5.00 4.76
N LEU A 73 -2.91 -4.54 3.77
CA LEU A 73 -3.96 -5.34 3.12
C LEU A 73 -3.42 -6.68 2.63
N TYR A 74 -2.24 -6.66 1.99
CA TYR A 74 -1.61 -7.86 1.46
C TYR A 74 -1.04 -8.76 2.56
N PHE A 75 -0.38 -8.18 3.57
CA PHE A 75 0.29 -8.94 4.63
C PHE A 75 -0.72 -9.61 5.56
N GLU A 76 -1.72 -8.87 6.02
CA GLU A 76 -2.80 -9.41 6.86
C GLU A 76 -3.66 -10.40 6.08
N GLY A 77 -3.94 -10.11 4.80
CA GLY A 77 -4.59 -11.08 3.92
C GLY A 77 -3.77 -12.37 3.73
N HIS A 78 -2.45 -12.26 3.62
CA HIS A 78 -1.58 -13.43 3.52
C HIS A 78 -1.58 -14.25 4.82
N LEU A 79 -1.57 -13.60 5.98
CA LEU A 79 -1.70 -14.28 7.28
C LEU A 79 -3.04 -15.00 7.43
N ALA A 80 -4.14 -14.46 6.91
CA ALA A 80 -5.42 -15.17 6.87
C ALA A 80 -5.39 -16.42 5.96
N MET A 81 -4.58 -16.41 4.90
CA MET A 81 -4.38 -17.57 4.02
C MET A 81 -3.46 -18.61 4.66
N LYS A 82 -2.37 -18.15 5.28
CA LYS A 82 -1.31 -18.97 5.86
C LYS A 82 -0.92 -18.42 7.25
N PRO A 83 -1.65 -18.78 8.32
CA PRO A 83 -1.43 -18.22 9.66
C PRO A 83 -0.03 -18.47 10.25
N ALA A 84 0.67 -19.51 9.78
CA ALA A 84 2.01 -19.85 10.22
C ALA A 84 3.13 -19.15 9.42
N ALA A 85 2.80 -18.30 8.45
CA ALA A 85 3.79 -17.59 7.63
C ALA A 85 4.61 -16.60 8.48
N GLY A 86 5.93 -16.67 8.36
CA GLY A 86 6.83 -15.69 8.99
C GLY A 86 6.92 -14.39 8.20
N GLY A 87 7.33 -13.29 8.85
CA GLY A 87 7.41 -11.98 8.20
C GLY A 87 8.31 -11.92 6.97
N GLU A 88 9.44 -12.65 6.97
CA GLU A 88 10.35 -12.72 5.81
C GLU A 88 9.70 -13.45 4.63
N GLU A 89 8.94 -14.52 4.88
CA GLU A 89 8.22 -15.26 3.86
C GLU A 89 7.19 -14.36 3.17
N ILE A 90 6.37 -13.65 3.97
CA ILE A 90 5.34 -12.75 3.46
C ILE A 90 5.99 -11.61 2.66
N ALA A 91 7.08 -11.03 3.16
CA ALA A 91 7.79 -9.98 2.45
C ALA A 91 8.37 -10.49 1.11
N ARG A 92 8.97 -11.68 1.09
CA ARG A 92 9.52 -12.29 -0.13
C ARG A 92 8.42 -12.52 -1.16
N TRP A 93 7.29 -13.07 -0.76
CA TRP A 93 6.12 -13.24 -1.61
C TRP A 93 5.59 -11.90 -2.13
N PHE A 94 5.36 -10.94 -1.23
CA PHE A 94 4.80 -9.63 -1.60
C PHE A 94 5.69 -8.92 -2.64
N TRP A 95 6.99 -8.81 -2.36
CA TRP A 95 7.91 -8.11 -3.24
C TRP A 95 8.30 -8.93 -4.47
N GLY A 96 8.33 -10.26 -4.40
CA GLY A 96 8.76 -11.11 -5.51
C GLY A 96 7.65 -11.39 -6.54
N GLU A 97 6.43 -11.59 -6.05
CA GLU A 97 5.39 -12.26 -6.85
C GLU A 97 4.21 -11.34 -7.18
N THR A 98 3.90 -10.40 -6.30
CA THR A 98 2.65 -9.61 -6.43
C THR A 98 2.77 -8.43 -7.42
N GLY A 99 1.64 -8.10 -8.05
CA GLY A 99 1.50 -6.87 -8.82
C GLY A 99 1.64 -5.62 -7.95
N ALA A 100 1.08 -5.65 -6.73
CA ALA A 100 1.21 -4.57 -5.76
C ALA A 100 2.68 -4.27 -5.39
N GLY A 101 3.49 -5.30 -5.13
CA GLY A 101 4.91 -5.13 -4.83
C GLY A 101 5.68 -4.50 -6.00
N ARG A 102 5.38 -4.90 -7.25
CA ARG A 102 5.95 -4.27 -8.45
C ARG A 102 5.53 -2.80 -8.58
N LEU A 103 4.26 -2.49 -8.33
CA LEU A 103 3.74 -1.12 -8.36
C LEU A 103 4.44 -0.24 -7.32
N LEU A 104 4.56 -0.69 -6.07
CA LEU A 104 5.19 0.09 -5.01
C LEU A 104 6.68 0.37 -5.28
N ARG A 105 7.41 -0.53 -5.96
CA ARG A 105 8.77 -0.21 -6.44
C ARG A 105 8.77 0.94 -7.43
N ARG A 106 7.86 0.94 -8.41
CA ARG A 106 7.75 2.05 -9.37
C ARG A 106 7.36 3.38 -8.72
N VAL A 107 6.48 3.34 -7.72
CA VAL A 107 6.12 4.52 -6.90
C VAL A 107 7.36 5.04 -6.16
N ARG A 108 8.13 4.14 -5.53
CA ARG A 108 9.40 4.48 -4.86
C ARG A 108 10.39 5.13 -5.83
N ASP A 109 10.60 4.53 -6.99
CA ASP A 109 11.51 5.05 -8.03
C ASP A 109 11.14 6.48 -8.44
N ARG A 110 9.84 6.75 -8.63
CA ARG A 110 9.37 8.11 -8.96
C ARG A 110 9.59 9.12 -7.85
N LEU A 111 9.34 8.74 -6.59
CA LEU A 111 9.56 9.62 -5.44
C LEU A 111 11.05 9.93 -5.27
N ASP A 112 11.91 8.92 -5.45
CA ASP A 112 13.37 9.01 -5.29
C ASP A 112 14.02 9.87 -6.39
N ALA A 113 13.45 9.88 -7.60
CA ALA A 113 13.90 10.69 -8.72
C ALA A 113 13.60 12.21 -8.57
N SER A 114 12.84 12.62 -7.56
CA SER A 114 12.55 14.03 -7.30
C SER A 114 13.70 14.70 -6.55
N GLU A 115 14.06 15.94 -6.90
CA GLU A 115 15.06 16.72 -6.16
C GLU A 115 14.52 17.29 -4.83
N ASP A 116 13.20 17.29 -4.61
CA ASP A 116 12.61 17.75 -3.36
C ASP A 116 12.86 16.72 -2.23
N PRO A 117 13.56 17.09 -1.13
CA PRO A 117 13.84 16.19 -0.02
C PRO A 117 12.61 15.53 0.60
N ARG A 118 11.44 16.17 0.54
CA ARG A 118 10.18 15.62 1.06
C ARG A 118 9.71 14.39 0.27
N TRP A 119 9.98 14.38 -1.04
CA TRP A 119 9.65 13.28 -1.93
C TRP A 119 10.61 12.11 -1.72
N LYS A 120 11.93 12.38 -1.65
CA LYS A 120 12.93 11.36 -1.30
C LYS A 120 12.67 10.74 0.06
N ALA A 121 12.30 11.55 1.06
CA ALA A 121 11.95 11.06 2.40
C ALA A 121 10.77 10.06 2.37
N ALA A 122 9.74 10.34 1.57
CA ALA A 122 8.63 9.43 1.40
C ALA A 122 9.04 8.12 0.70
N ALA A 123 9.97 8.17 -0.27
CA ALA A 123 10.48 7.00 -1.00
C ALA A 123 11.00 5.90 -0.06
N PHE A 124 11.77 6.25 0.98
CA PHE A 124 12.29 5.29 1.97
C PHE A 124 11.20 4.52 2.71
N GLY A 125 10.01 5.10 2.86
CA GLY A 125 8.86 4.47 3.50
C GLY A 125 8.09 3.50 2.60
N ILE A 126 8.26 3.58 1.27
CA ILE A 126 7.51 2.76 0.31
C ILE A 126 8.09 1.35 0.24
N ALA A 127 9.36 1.25 -0.17
CA ALA A 127 10.09 0.00 -0.40
C ALA A 127 11.57 0.22 -0.05
N ARG A 128 12.17 -0.77 0.64
CA ARG A 128 13.60 -0.82 0.99
C ARG A 128 14.33 -1.83 0.14
#